data_AF-A0AAD5LIR2-F1
#
_entry.id   AF-A0AAD5LIR2-F1
#
_cell.length_a   1.000
_cell.length_b   1.000
_cell.length_c   1.000
_cell.angle_alpha   90.00
_cell.angle_beta   90.00
_cell.angle_gamma   90.00
#
_symmetry.space_group_name_H-M   'P 1'
#
loop_
_entity.id
_entity.type
_entity.pdbx_description
1 polymer ?
#
loop_
_entity_poly.entity_id
_entity_poly.type
_entity_poly.pdbx_seq_one_letter_code
_entity_poly.pdbx_strand_id
1 'polypeptide(L)'
;MVNTANVARGLVRHIVILLLFSLTIAMKVSIETTWDNQPIVHQPAIIELKSLHDNDIQMDVEGTFFNDPPNPGGVPGEPFMGLWDFEVIELFLANDENQYVEIELGPWGQHIVLLLNGVHKTIRHSLPLRYKVIQRTESGRWQGQAIIPASYLPPNVTKMNAYAIHGSGVKRTYEALYPVPQGQFENPDFHRLDFFRPVNVSEFLAKPVTSFSPIWMESIESANN
;
A
#
# COMPACT_ATOMS: atom_id res chain seq x y z
N MET A 1 -59.79 -31.94 48.49
CA MET A 1 -58.40 -31.98 48.99
C MET A 1 -57.67 -32.99 48.11
N VAL A 2 -56.72 -32.65 47.24
CA VAL A 2 -55.58 -31.74 47.33
C VAL A 2 -55.31 -31.15 45.95
N ASN A 3 -54.96 -29.86 45.90
CA ASN A 3 -54.63 -29.10 44.70
C ASN A 3 -53.13 -29.29 44.42
N THR A 4 -52.74 -29.95 43.33
CA THR A 4 -51.33 -30.10 42.93
C THR A 4 -50.96 -29.01 41.93
N ALA A 5 -50.21 -28.03 42.41
CA ALA A 5 -49.64 -26.95 41.63
C ALA A 5 -48.55 -27.46 40.68
N ASN A 6 -48.75 -27.29 39.38
CA ASN A 6 -47.70 -27.42 38.37
C ASN A 6 -46.86 -26.12 38.36
N VAL A 7 -45.65 -26.18 38.92
CA VAL A 7 -44.67 -25.09 38.82
C VAL A 7 -43.81 -25.35 37.58
N ALA A 8 -44.10 -24.63 36.49
CA ALA A 8 -43.23 -24.58 35.33
C ALA A 8 -41.96 -23.77 35.69
N ARG A 9 -40.81 -24.45 35.82
CA ARG A 9 -39.50 -23.80 35.95
C ARG A 9 -39.09 -23.27 34.58
N GLY A 10 -39.27 -21.98 34.35
CA GLY A 10 -38.69 -21.27 33.20
C GLY A 10 -37.18 -21.17 33.35
N LEU A 11 -36.43 -21.82 32.46
CA LEU A 11 -34.98 -21.73 32.40
C LEU A 11 -34.61 -20.44 31.64
N VAL A 12 -34.24 -19.37 32.37
CA VAL A 12 -33.70 -18.15 31.75
C VAL A 12 -32.28 -18.43 31.27
N ARG A 13 -32.13 -18.80 30.00
CA ARG A 13 -30.82 -18.87 29.33
C ARG A 13 -30.27 -17.46 29.17
N HIS A 14 -29.29 -17.11 29.99
CA HIS A 14 -28.49 -15.91 29.81
C HIS A 14 -27.55 -16.16 28.62
N ILE A 15 -27.88 -15.58 27.47
CA ILE A 15 -26.98 -15.54 26.31
C ILE A 15 -25.98 -14.40 26.56
N VAL A 16 -24.75 -14.76 26.90
CA VAL A 16 -23.63 -13.81 26.92
C VAL A 16 -23.12 -13.70 25.49
N ILE A 17 -23.47 -12.60 24.81
CA ILE A 17 -22.87 -12.25 23.52
C ILE A 17 -21.51 -11.62 23.82
N LEU A 18 -20.44 -12.41 23.71
CA LEU A 18 -19.09 -11.87 23.65
C LEU A 18 -18.91 -11.18 22.30
N LEU A 19 -19.02 -9.86 22.29
CA LEU A 19 -18.52 -9.03 21.19
C LEU A 19 -16.99 -9.08 21.24
N LEU A 20 -16.41 -10.04 20.52
CA LEU A 20 -14.98 -10.05 20.23
C LEU A 20 -14.70 -8.88 19.29
N PHE A 21 -14.33 -7.73 19.84
CA PHE A 21 -13.66 -6.70 19.07
C PHE A 21 -12.27 -7.21 18.75
N SER A 22 -12.08 -7.75 17.54
CA SER A 22 -10.76 -7.95 16.98
C SER A 22 -10.17 -6.57 16.76
N LEU A 23 -9.19 -6.18 17.58
CA LEU A 23 -8.38 -5.01 17.32
C LEU A 23 -7.55 -5.30 16.07
N THR A 24 -8.01 -4.86 14.91
CA THR A 24 -7.22 -4.96 13.67
C THR A 24 -6.00 -4.06 13.87
N ILE A 25 -4.82 -4.65 14.00
CA ILE A 25 -3.56 -3.90 13.97
C ILE A 25 -3.41 -3.40 12.53
N ALA A 26 -3.19 -2.10 12.39
CA ALA A 26 -3.02 -1.44 11.12
C ALA A 26 -1.92 -0.40 11.25
N MET A 27 -1.02 -0.36 10.28
CA MET A 27 -0.06 0.73 10.14
C MET A 27 -0.68 1.81 9.26
N LYS A 28 -0.67 3.06 9.70
CA LYS A 28 -1.19 4.20 8.95
C LYS A 28 -0.15 5.31 8.83
N VAL A 29 0.08 5.77 7.62
CA VAL A 29 1.06 6.83 7.30
C VAL A 29 0.41 7.94 6.46
N SER A 30 1.00 9.13 6.53
CA SER A 30 0.53 10.37 5.89
C SER A 30 1.72 11.01 5.16
N ILE A 31 1.57 11.30 3.87
CA ILE A 31 2.59 11.96 3.05
C ILE A 31 2.35 13.47 3.13
N GLU A 32 3.17 14.16 3.92
CA GLU A 32 2.94 15.57 4.30
C GLU A 32 3.95 16.54 3.71
N THR A 33 4.90 16.03 2.94
CA THR A 33 6.01 16.80 2.38
C THR A 33 6.24 16.49 0.91
N THR A 34 6.70 17.48 0.16
CA THR A 34 7.32 17.27 -1.14
C THR A 34 8.56 16.39 -1.01
N TRP A 35 9.00 15.81 -2.12
CA TRP A 35 10.17 14.92 -2.18
C TRP A 35 11.45 15.55 -1.59
N ASP A 36 11.58 16.88 -1.63
CA ASP A 36 12.69 17.70 -1.13
C ASP A 36 12.39 18.41 0.21
N ASN A 37 11.45 17.84 0.98
CA ASN A 37 11.17 18.20 2.37
C ASN A 37 10.54 19.61 2.56
N GLN A 38 9.72 20.07 1.61
CA GLN A 38 8.82 21.22 1.81
C GLN A 38 7.45 20.73 2.28
N PRO A 39 6.75 21.46 3.17
CA PRO A 39 5.39 21.10 3.55
C PRO A 39 4.42 21.25 2.37
N ILE A 40 3.49 20.31 2.21
CA ILE A 40 2.41 20.43 1.22
C ILE A 40 1.30 21.38 1.70
N VAL A 41 0.49 21.86 0.76
CA VAL A 41 -0.59 22.84 1.02
C VAL A 41 -1.99 22.33 0.65
N HIS A 42 -2.14 21.01 0.54
CA HIS A 42 -3.42 20.32 0.33
C HIS A 42 -3.55 19.14 1.31
N GLN A 43 -4.63 18.37 1.20
CA GLN A 43 -4.79 17.18 2.03
C GLN A 43 -3.73 16.13 1.67
N PRO A 44 -3.01 15.57 2.67
CA PRO A 44 -2.04 14.50 2.48
C PRO A 44 -2.63 13.26 1.81
N ALA A 45 -1.79 12.56 1.06
CA ALA A 45 -2.05 11.17 0.72
C ALA A 45 -1.86 10.29 1.96
N ILE A 46 -2.78 9.37 2.19
CA ILE A 46 -2.81 8.46 3.34
C ILE A 46 -2.71 7.03 2.82
N ILE A 47 -1.87 6.24 3.47
CA ILE A 47 -1.77 4.80 3.23
C ILE A 47 -2.03 4.07 4.55
N GLU A 48 -2.91 3.08 4.52
CA GLU A 48 -3.19 2.20 5.64
C GLU A 48 -2.93 0.74 5.22
N LEU A 49 -2.04 0.05 5.93
CA LEU A 49 -1.70 -1.35 5.72
C LEU A 49 -2.28 -2.22 6.83
N LYS A 50 -2.92 -3.32 6.45
CA LYS A 50 -3.54 -4.29 7.38
C LYS A 50 -3.20 -5.70 6.95
N SER A 51 -2.95 -6.57 7.92
CA SER A 51 -2.83 -7.99 7.64
C SER A 51 -4.20 -8.60 7.32
N LEU A 52 -4.25 -9.46 6.31
CA LEU A 52 -5.37 -10.34 6.01
C LEU A 52 -5.09 -11.76 6.53
N HIS A 53 -6.12 -12.61 6.50
CA HIS A 53 -6.11 -13.94 7.13
C HIS A 53 -5.16 -14.94 6.43
N ASP A 54 -4.89 -14.74 5.15
CA ASP A 54 -4.00 -15.53 4.30
C ASP A 54 -2.54 -15.01 4.29
N ASN A 55 -2.22 -14.08 5.20
CA ASN A 55 -0.96 -13.33 5.24
C ASN A 55 -0.82 -12.27 4.15
N ASP A 56 -1.79 -12.10 3.25
CA ASP A 56 -1.78 -10.97 2.31
C ASP A 56 -1.93 -9.65 3.06
N ILE A 57 -1.53 -8.56 2.40
CA ILE A 57 -1.63 -7.21 2.94
C ILE A 57 -2.75 -6.48 2.22
N GLN A 58 -3.72 -5.95 2.95
CA GLN A 58 -4.62 -4.94 2.41
C GLN A 58 -3.94 -3.57 2.51
N MET A 59 -3.86 -2.87 1.38
CA MET A 59 -3.42 -1.49 1.27
C MET A 59 -4.63 -0.63 0.91
N ASP A 60 -5.13 0.14 1.86
CA ASP A 60 -6.12 1.18 1.61
C ASP A 60 -5.40 2.51 1.40
N VAL A 61 -5.77 3.25 0.35
CA VAL A 61 -5.21 4.58 0.05
C VAL A 61 -6.30 5.62 -0.03
N GLU A 62 -5.98 6.83 0.40
CA GLU A 62 -6.81 8.01 0.27
C GLU A 62 -5.96 9.19 -0.18
N GLY A 63 -6.45 9.98 -1.12
CA GLY A 63 -5.75 11.17 -1.59
C GLY A 63 -6.70 12.22 -2.14
N THR A 64 -6.15 13.42 -2.35
CA THR A 64 -6.80 14.43 -3.19
C THR A 64 -6.86 13.89 -4.62
N PHE A 65 -8.01 14.05 -5.30
CA PHE A 65 -8.18 13.69 -6.71
C PHE A 65 -7.92 14.91 -7.58
N PHE A 66 -6.71 15.00 -8.13
CA PHE A 66 -6.26 16.13 -8.92
C PHE A 66 -6.75 16.06 -10.37
N ASN A 67 -6.88 14.84 -10.90
CA ASN A 67 -7.16 14.54 -12.30
C ASN A 67 -6.20 15.26 -13.27
N ASP A 68 -4.94 15.43 -12.84
CA ASP A 68 -3.89 16.06 -13.61
C ASP A 68 -2.59 15.24 -13.46
N PRO A 69 -2.07 14.64 -14.56
CA PRO A 69 -2.74 14.53 -15.86
C PRO A 69 -4.06 13.74 -15.78
N PRO A 70 -4.94 13.87 -16.80
CA PRO A 70 -6.21 13.14 -16.82
C PRO A 70 -6.00 11.63 -16.93
N ASN A 71 -7.09 10.86 -16.89
CA ASN A 71 -7.11 9.40 -16.99
C ASN A 71 -6.04 8.83 -17.94
N PRO A 72 -5.13 7.96 -17.47
CA PRO A 72 -4.07 7.37 -18.29
C PRO A 72 -4.56 6.46 -19.41
N GLY A 73 -5.84 6.08 -19.40
CA GLY A 73 -6.37 5.04 -20.28
C GLY A 73 -6.08 3.65 -19.70
N GLY A 74 -6.08 2.62 -20.54
CA GLY A 74 -5.97 1.22 -20.08
C GLY A 74 -7.24 0.73 -19.37
N VAL A 75 -7.19 -0.50 -18.88
CA VAL A 75 -8.32 -1.17 -18.23
C VAL A 75 -8.16 -1.07 -16.71
N PRO A 76 -9.14 -0.54 -15.96
CA PRO A 76 -9.10 -0.56 -14.50
C PRO A 76 -8.96 -1.99 -13.95
N GLY A 77 -8.08 -2.17 -12.98
CA GLY A 77 -7.72 -3.47 -12.40
C GLY A 77 -6.58 -4.20 -13.14
N GLU A 78 -6.07 -3.63 -14.24
CA GLU A 78 -4.94 -4.20 -14.99
C GLU A 78 -3.66 -3.36 -14.80
N PRO A 79 -2.48 -3.99 -14.94
CA PRO A 79 -1.21 -3.27 -14.90
C PRO A 79 -1.08 -2.20 -15.98
N PHE A 80 -0.51 -1.04 -15.64
CA PHE A 80 -0.23 0.06 -16.57
C PHE A 80 1.23 0.50 -16.43
N MET A 81 2.06 0.17 -17.42
CA MET A 81 3.48 0.58 -17.43
C MET A 81 3.58 2.09 -17.68
N GLY A 82 4.36 2.81 -16.87
CA GLY A 82 4.46 4.27 -16.95
C GLY A 82 3.43 5.02 -16.09
N LEU A 83 2.81 4.35 -15.11
CA LEU A 83 1.80 4.99 -14.25
C LEU A 83 2.35 6.18 -13.44
N TRP A 84 3.64 6.15 -13.10
CA TRP A 84 4.40 7.26 -12.50
C TRP A 84 4.43 8.56 -13.32
N ASP A 85 3.97 8.57 -14.58
CA ASP A 85 3.76 9.79 -15.37
C ASP A 85 2.40 10.45 -15.07
N PHE A 86 1.53 9.80 -14.28
CA PHE A 86 0.17 10.23 -13.95
C PHE A 86 -0.03 10.55 -12.47
N GLU A 87 -1.27 10.77 -12.07
CA GLU A 87 -1.64 10.86 -10.66
C GLU A 87 -1.57 9.48 -10.01
N VAL A 88 -0.82 9.34 -8.92
CA VAL A 88 -0.51 8.03 -8.34
C VAL A 88 -0.10 8.13 -6.87
N ILE A 89 -0.39 7.08 -6.09
CA ILE A 89 0.21 6.84 -4.76
C ILE A 89 1.05 5.58 -4.83
N GLU A 90 2.27 5.66 -4.31
CA GLU A 90 3.29 4.61 -4.39
C GLU A 90 3.71 4.14 -3.00
N LEU A 91 3.96 2.84 -2.86
CA LEU A 91 4.51 2.23 -1.66
C LEU A 91 5.71 1.36 -2.03
N PHE A 92 6.80 1.55 -1.29
CA PHE A 92 8.00 0.75 -1.42
C PHE A 92 8.28 0.00 -0.11
N LEU A 93 8.50 -1.31 -0.22
CA LEU A 93 8.87 -2.17 0.90
C LEU A 93 10.18 -2.89 0.56
N ALA A 94 11.25 -2.55 1.30
CA ALA A 94 12.60 -2.96 0.99
C ALA A 94 13.27 -3.70 2.16
N ASN A 95 14.22 -4.57 1.83
CA ASN A 95 15.14 -5.17 2.80
C ASN A 95 16.53 -4.52 2.73
N ASP A 96 17.44 -4.99 3.59
CA ASP A 96 18.81 -4.44 3.69
C ASP A 96 19.73 -4.86 2.53
N GLU A 97 19.33 -5.86 1.75
CA GLU A 97 20.03 -6.32 0.53
C GLU A 97 19.60 -5.53 -0.72
N ASN A 98 18.87 -4.43 -0.55
CA ASN A 98 18.33 -3.59 -1.62
C ASN A 98 17.41 -4.35 -2.59
N GLN A 99 16.71 -5.38 -2.10
CA GLN A 99 15.58 -5.99 -2.79
C GLN A 99 14.29 -5.35 -2.29
N TYR A 100 13.39 -5.02 -3.21
CA TYR A 100 12.17 -4.32 -2.86
C TYR A 100 11.05 -4.59 -3.85
N VAL A 101 9.84 -4.47 -3.33
CA VAL A 101 8.64 -4.35 -4.16
C VAL A 101 8.22 -2.89 -4.17
N GLU A 102 7.77 -2.46 -5.34
CA GLU A 102 7.15 -1.16 -5.58
C GLU A 102 5.72 -1.42 -6.06
N ILE A 103 4.77 -0.72 -5.44
CA ILE A 103 3.35 -0.80 -5.73
C ILE A 103 2.84 0.60 -5.98
N GLU A 104 2.29 0.85 -7.16
CA GLU A 104 1.70 2.13 -7.53
C GLU A 104 0.21 1.96 -7.82
N LEU A 105 -0.62 2.85 -7.27
CA LEU A 105 -2.08 2.83 -7.39
C LEU A 105 -2.56 4.17 -7.95
N GLY A 106 -3.15 4.15 -9.14
CA GLY A 106 -3.70 5.33 -9.79
C GLY A 106 -5.18 5.53 -9.47
N PRO A 107 -5.68 6.76 -9.33
CA PRO A 107 -7.07 7.03 -8.94
C PRO A 107 -8.06 6.46 -9.95
N TRP A 108 -7.64 6.18 -11.19
CA TRP A 108 -8.44 5.62 -12.29
C TRP A 108 -8.56 4.09 -12.30
N GLY A 109 -7.91 3.40 -11.35
CA GLY A 109 -8.01 1.96 -11.18
C GLY A 109 -6.88 1.18 -11.84
N GLN A 110 -5.94 1.84 -12.50
CA GLN A 110 -4.69 1.24 -12.97
C GLN A 110 -3.75 1.06 -11.79
N HIS A 111 -2.91 0.03 -11.86
CA HIS A 111 -1.82 -0.17 -10.93
C HIS A 111 -0.55 -0.54 -11.69
N ILE A 112 0.59 -0.50 -11.03
CA ILE A 112 1.78 -1.23 -11.47
C ILE A 112 2.46 -1.82 -10.24
N VAL A 113 2.98 -3.04 -10.40
CA VAL A 113 3.77 -3.70 -9.36
C VAL A 113 5.07 -4.16 -9.99
N LEU A 114 6.17 -3.79 -9.35
CA LEU A 114 7.53 -4.08 -9.79
C LEU A 114 8.26 -4.86 -8.68
N LEU A 115 9.04 -5.86 -9.08
CA LEU A 115 10.03 -6.51 -8.22
C LEU A 115 11.42 -6.03 -8.64
N LEU A 116 12.19 -5.51 -7.68
CA LEU A 116 13.52 -4.96 -7.92
C LEU A 116 14.57 -5.69 -7.08
N ASN A 117 15.68 -6.08 -7.70
CA ASN A 117 16.81 -6.73 -7.05
C ASN A 117 18.07 -5.89 -7.23
N GLY A 118 18.23 -4.92 -6.32
CA GLY A 118 19.18 -3.83 -6.41
C GLY A 118 18.50 -2.53 -6.84
N VAL A 119 19.14 -1.40 -6.48
CA VAL A 119 18.67 -0.06 -6.80
C VAL A 119 18.53 0.12 -8.31
N HIS A 120 17.35 0.58 -8.76
CA HIS A 120 17.00 0.75 -10.18
C HIS A 120 17.02 -0.54 -11.03
N LYS A 121 17.01 -1.73 -10.41
CA LYS A 121 17.10 -3.01 -11.13
C LYS A 121 15.78 -3.79 -11.08
N THR A 122 14.84 -3.38 -11.93
CA THR A 122 13.59 -4.12 -12.14
C THR A 122 13.86 -5.47 -12.78
N ILE A 123 13.50 -6.54 -12.06
CA ILE A 123 13.63 -7.93 -12.53
C ILE A 123 12.29 -8.53 -12.96
N ARG A 124 11.17 -7.94 -12.53
CA ARG A 124 9.83 -8.25 -13.01
C ARG A 124 8.94 -7.03 -12.87
N HIS A 125 8.03 -6.85 -13.82
CA HIS A 125 7.08 -5.75 -13.82
C HIS A 125 5.69 -6.25 -14.20
N SER A 126 4.70 -5.38 -14.04
CA SER A 126 3.32 -5.64 -14.45
C SER A 126 2.72 -6.88 -13.78
N LEU A 127 3.07 -7.12 -12.51
CA LEU A 127 2.43 -8.19 -11.75
C LEU A 127 0.94 -7.85 -11.54
N PRO A 128 0.05 -8.87 -11.59
CA PRO A 128 -1.36 -8.66 -11.31
C PRO A 128 -1.57 -8.27 -9.85
N LEU A 129 -2.53 -7.38 -9.59
CA LEU A 129 -2.88 -6.92 -8.26
C LEU A 129 -4.40 -6.83 -8.15
N ARG A 130 -4.98 -7.29 -7.05
CA ARG A 130 -6.42 -7.10 -6.79
C ARG A 130 -6.62 -5.67 -6.32
N TYR A 131 -6.78 -4.75 -7.27
CA TYR A 131 -6.95 -3.32 -7.01
C TYR A 131 -8.31 -2.81 -7.50
N LYS A 132 -8.93 -1.93 -6.70
CA LYS A 132 -10.14 -1.20 -7.09
C LYS A 132 -10.15 0.19 -6.48
N VAL A 133 -10.77 1.12 -7.19
CA VAL A 133 -11.12 2.45 -6.67
C VAL A 133 -12.47 2.32 -5.96
N ILE A 134 -12.49 2.60 -4.66
CA ILE A 134 -13.69 2.50 -3.82
C ILE A 134 -14.59 3.71 -4.03
N GLN A 135 -13.97 4.89 -4.06
CA GLN A 135 -14.68 6.15 -4.20
C GLN A 135 -13.81 7.14 -4.96
N ARG A 136 -14.46 7.97 -5.76
CA ARG A 136 -13.90 9.18 -6.32
C ARG A 136 -14.98 10.24 -6.31
N THR A 137 -14.72 11.39 -5.72
CA THR A 137 -15.73 12.44 -5.53
C THR A 137 -15.44 13.63 -6.41
N GLU A 138 -16.50 14.35 -6.79
CA GLU A 138 -16.38 15.67 -7.41
C GLU A 138 -15.72 16.69 -6.47
N SER A 139 -15.78 16.45 -5.15
CA SER A 139 -15.11 17.25 -4.12
C SER A 139 -13.58 17.08 -4.08
N GLY A 140 -13.00 16.39 -5.06
CA GLY A 140 -11.54 16.31 -5.23
C GLY A 140 -10.89 15.30 -4.28
N ARG A 141 -11.55 14.17 -3.98
CA ARG A 141 -10.94 13.07 -3.21
C ARG A 141 -11.13 11.73 -3.90
N TRP A 142 -10.19 10.81 -3.69
CA TRP A 142 -10.34 9.42 -4.09
C TRP A 142 -9.85 8.46 -3.01
N GLN A 143 -10.37 7.24 -3.08
CA GLN A 143 -10.01 6.13 -2.22
C GLN A 143 -9.81 4.88 -3.05
N GLY A 144 -8.74 4.15 -2.78
CA GLY A 144 -8.40 2.88 -3.42
C GLY A 144 -8.16 1.78 -2.40
N GLN A 145 -8.34 0.54 -2.83
CA GLN A 145 -8.03 -0.64 -2.03
C GLN A 145 -7.34 -1.67 -2.91
N ALA A 146 -6.14 -2.08 -2.50
CA ALA A 146 -5.39 -3.17 -3.10
C ALA A 146 -5.21 -4.32 -2.11
N ILE A 147 -5.15 -5.55 -2.61
CA ILE A 147 -4.63 -6.69 -1.84
C ILE A 147 -3.30 -7.13 -2.45
N ILE A 148 -2.23 -6.92 -1.69
CA ILE A 148 -0.85 -7.25 -2.04
C ILE A 148 -0.56 -8.67 -1.54
N PRO A 149 -0.25 -9.63 -2.43
CA PRO A 149 0.19 -10.94 -2.02
C PRO A 149 1.49 -10.86 -1.21
N ALA A 150 1.57 -11.54 -0.07
CA ALA A 150 2.82 -11.58 0.70
C ALA A 150 3.99 -12.17 -0.10
N SER A 151 3.69 -13.01 -1.11
CA SER A 151 4.69 -13.56 -2.03
C SER A 151 5.39 -12.50 -2.88
N TYR A 152 4.87 -11.27 -2.97
CA TYR A 152 5.52 -10.17 -3.69
C TYR A 152 6.58 -9.48 -2.84
N LEU A 153 6.55 -9.63 -1.51
CA LEU A 153 7.60 -9.05 -0.65
C LEU A 153 8.92 -9.80 -0.85
N PRO A 154 10.06 -9.09 -0.84
CA PRO A 154 11.35 -9.73 -0.63
C PRO A 154 11.45 -10.28 0.81
N PRO A 155 12.38 -11.19 1.08
CA PRO A 155 12.63 -11.66 2.44
C PRO A 155 13.11 -10.52 3.33
N ASN A 156 12.68 -10.52 4.58
CA ASN A 156 13.16 -9.64 5.64
C ASN A 156 13.04 -8.14 5.29
N VAL A 157 11.86 -7.69 4.86
CA VAL A 157 11.59 -6.25 4.73
C VAL A 157 11.86 -5.54 6.06
N THR A 158 12.70 -4.50 6.01
CA THR A 158 13.16 -3.73 7.18
C THR A 158 12.85 -2.25 7.05
N LYS A 159 12.65 -1.74 5.83
CA LYS A 159 12.49 -0.32 5.57
C LYS A 159 11.42 -0.04 4.52
N MET A 160 10.82 1.15 4.59
CA MET A 160 9.81 1.59 3.63
C MET A 160 10.00 3.06 3.27
N ASN A 161 9.38 3.42 2.15
CA ASN A 161 9.00 4.80 1.85
C ASN A 161 7.68 4.76 1.07
N ALA A 162 7.06 5.92 0.94
CA ALA A 162 5.86 6.08 0.14
C ALA A 162 5.87 7.44 -0.54
N TYR A 163 5.24 7.53 -1.70
CA TYR A 163 5.25 8.71 -2.52
C TYR A 163 3.87 9.00 -3.08
N ALA A 164 3.64 10.24 -3.46
CA ALA A 164 2.49 10.63 -4.24
C ALA A 164 2.96 11.54 -5.37
N ILE A 165 2.40 11.36 -6.56
CA ILE A 165 2.70 12.20 -7.72
C ILE A 165 1.39 12.71 -8.30
N HIS A 166 1.37 13.98 -8.68
CA HIS A 166 0.24 14.63 -9.35
C HIS A 166 0.69 15.88 -10.11
N GLY A 167 -0.23 16.50 -10.83
CA GLY A 167 0.02 17.66 -11.68
C GLY A 167 0.76 17.29 -12.97
N SER A 168 0.81 18.25 -13.91
CA SER A 168 1.52 18.11 -15.19
C SER A 168 2.46 19.28 -15.46
N GLY A 169 3.49 19.04 -16.28
CA GLY A 169 4.43 20.07 -16.72
C GLY A 169 5.09 20.81 -15.56
N VAL A 170 5.04 22.14 -15.56
CA VAL A 170 5.62 22.97 -14.47
C VAL A 170 4.91 22.82 -13.12
N LYS A 171 3.72 22.20 -13.10
CA LYS A 171 2.95 21.91 -11.88
C LYS A 171 3.13 20.47 -11.40
N ARG A 172 3.97 19.67 -12.07
CA ARG A 172 4.27 18.30 -11.65
C ARG A 172 4.87 18.34 -10.24
N THR A 173 4.20 17.66 -9.32
CA THR A 173 4.52 17.65 -7.91
C THR A 173 4.84 16.23 -7.49
N TYR A 174 5.93 16.09 -6.75
CA TYR A 174 6.41 14.82 -6.20
C TYR A 174 6.46 14.97 -4.69
N GLU A 175 5.85 14.02 -3.99
CA GLU A 175 5.72 14.01 -2.54
C GLU A 175 6.31 12.73 -1.96
N ALA A 176 6.78 12.81 -0.73
CA ALA A 176 7.42 11.68 -0.05
C ALA A 176 7.01 11.65 1.43
N LEU A 177 6.75 10.44 1.93
CA LEU A 177 6.62 10.16 3.36
C LEU A 177 7.94 10.45 4.09
N TYR A 178 9.05 10.02 3.50
CA TYR A 178 10.41 10.30 3.98
C TYR A 178 11.19 10.98 2.86
N PRO A 179 11.21 12.33 2.84
CA PRO A 179 11.85 13.09 1.79
C PRO A 179 13.37 13.11 1.91
N VAL A 180 14.03 13.48 0.81
CA VAL A 180 15.45 13.82 0.84
C VAL A 180 15.64 15.21 1.45
N PRO A 181 16.80 15.50 2.05
CA PRO A 181 17.12 16.84 2.53
C PRO A 181 17.06 17.89 1.41
N GLN A 182 16.48 19.04 1.73
CA GLN A 182 16.39 20.16 0.81
C GLN A 182 17.76 20.56 0.27
N GLY A 183 17.84 20.75 -1.05
CA GLY A 183 19.06 21.22 -1.73
C GLY A 183 20.16 20.16 -1.89
N GLN A 184 19.95 18.91 -1.45
CA GLN A 184 20.93 17.85 -1.62
C GLN A 184 20.93 17.25 -3.04
N PHE A 185 19.79 17.27 -3.72
CA PHE A 185 19.61 16.68 -5.05
C PHE A 185 18.84 17.64 -5.96
N GLU A 186 19.14 17.58 -7.26
CA GLU A 186 18.50 18.43 -8.27
C GLU A 186 17.13 17.91 -8.72
N ASN A 187 16.93 16.59 -8.68
CA ASN A 187 15.74 15.91 -9.20
C ASN A 187 15.26 14.82 -8.23
N PRO A 188 13.94 14.55 -8.20
CA PRO A 188 13.40 13.41 -7.45
C PRO A 188 13.98 12.10 -7.99
N ASP A 189 14.33 11.19 -7.06
CA ASP A 189 14.68 9.80 -7.35
C ASP A 189 14.17 8.96 -6.17
N PHE A 190 13.05 8.28 -6.40
CA PHE A 190 12.33 7.52 -5.38
C PHE A 190 13.01 6.19 -5.03
N HIS A 191 14.04 5.79 -5.78
CA HIS A 191 14.84 4.60 -5.53
C HIS A 191 16.08 4.87 -4.66
N ARG A 192 16.21 6.07 -4.07
CA ARG A 192 17.26 6.35 -3.07
C ARG A 192 16.94 5.67 -1.73
N LEU A 193 17.21 4.37 -1.65
CA LEU A 193 16.89 3.53 -0.49
C LEU A 193 17.54 3.97 0.83
N ASP A 194 18.55 4.83 0.80
CA ASP A 194 19.19 5.42 1.99
C ASP A 194 18.25 6.34 2.79
N PHE A 195 17.20 6.87 2.16
CA PHE A 195 16.20 7.73 2.80
C PHE A 195 14.97 6.97 3.30
N PHE A 196 14.88 5.68 2.99
CA PHE A 196 13.81 4.83 3.52
C PHE A 196 13.99 4.71 5.03
N ARG A 197 12.88 4.64 5.77
CA ARG A 197 12.92 4.53 7.23
C ARG A 197 12.53 3.13 7.69
N PRO A 198 13.03 2.71 8.87
CA PRO A 198 12.66 1.43 9.44
C PRO A 198 11.14 1.26 9.53
N VAL A 199 10.66 0.06 9.20
CA VAL A 199 9.25 -0.32 9.31
C VAL A 199 9.10 -1.57 10.14
N ASN A 200 8.10 -1.59 11.02
CA ASN A 200 7.75 -2.77 11.77
C ASN A 200 6.68 -3.58 11.04
N VAL A 201 7.10 -4.57 10.24
CA VAL A 201 6.19 -5.36 9.40
C VAL A 201 5.13 -6.13 10.18
N SER A 202 5.33 -6.40 11.48
CA SER A 202 4.31 -7.09 12.30
C SER A 202 3.02 -6.28 12.47
N GLU A 203 3.05 -4.97 12.16
CA GLU A 203 1.86 -4.11 12.21
C GLU A 203 0.89 -4.34 11.05
N PHE A 204 1.34 -4.98 9.96
CA PHE A 204 0.51 -5.22 8.78
C PHE A 204 0.74 -6.59 8.11
N LEU A 205 1.56 -7.45 8.71
CA LEU A 205 1.86 -8.78 8.22
C LEU A 205 1.87 -9.79 9.38
N ALA A 206 0.96 -10.77 9.35
CA ALA A 206 0.82 -11.74 10.45
C ALA A 206 2.04 -12.66 10.61
N LYS A 207 2.71 -13.01 9.51
CA LYS A 207 3.89 -13.88 9.47
C LYS A 207 4.98 -13.24 8.62
N PRO A 208 6.20 -13.10 9.14
CA PRO A 208 7.30 -12.51 8.38
C PRO A 208 7.64 -13.35 7.15
N VAL A 209 7.91 -12.68 6.03
CA VAL A 209 8.49 -13.32 4.83
C VAL A 209 9.99 -13.41 5.04
N THR A 210 10.52 -14.63 5.11
CA THR A 210 11.93 -14.90 5.47
C THR A 210 12.74 -15.57 4.34
N SER A 211 12.07 -15.92 3.24
CA SER A 211 12.69 -16.50 2.04
C SER A 211 12.00 -16.00 0.78
N PHE A 212 12.69 -16.08 -0.36
CA PHE A 212 12.11 -15.75 -1.65
C PHE A 212 10.95 -16.70 -1.98
N SER A 213 9.87 -16.12 -2.49
CA SER A 213 8.78 -16.89 -3.09
C SER A 213 9.17 -17.41 -4.48
N PRO A 214 8.41 -18.35 -5.06
CA PRO A 214 8.64 -18.81 -6.44
C PRO A 214 8.69 -17.66 -7.45
N ILE A 215 7.81 -16.66 -7.33
CA ILE A 215 7.80 -15.51 -8.24
C ILE A 215 9.10 -14.72 -8.19
N TRP A 216 9.72 -14.56 -7.01
CA TRP A 216 11.04 -13.92 -6.89
C TRP A 216 12.14 -14.77 -7.51
N MET A 217 12.17 -16.07 -7.22
CA MET A 217 13.19 -16.98 -7.76
C MET A 217 13.16 -17.01 -9.29
N GLU A 218 11.97 -17.19 -9.89
CA GLU A 218 11.76 -17.14 -11.34
C GLU A 218 12.19 -15.81 -11.97
N SER A 219 11.91 -14.69 -11.27
CA SER A 219 12.28 -13.35 -11.75
C SER A 219 13.78 -13.14 -11.75
N ILE A 220 14.47 -13.61 -10.70
CA ILE A 220 15.93 -13.53 -10.60
C ILE A 220 16.59 -14.39 -11.67
N GLU A 221 16.10 -15.61 -11.88
CA GLU A 221 16.59 -16.49 -12.95
C GLU A 221 16.39 -15.88 -14.33
N SER A 222 15.20 -15.32 -14.59
CA SER A 222 14.89 -14.69 -15.88
C SER A 222 15.73 -13.45 -16.17
N ALA A 223 16.06 -12.64 -15.15
CA ALA A 223 16.87 -11.43 -15.32
C ALA A 223 18.38 -11.72 -15.52
N ASN A 224 18.83 -12.93 -15.20
CA ASN A 224 20.23 -13.35 -15.39
C ASN A 224 20.48 -14.05 -16.73
N ASN A 225 19.43 -14.34 -17.51
CA ASN A 225 19.48 -14.94 -18.84
C ASN A 225 19.32 -13.88 -19.93
#